data_AF-A0A9D3MHN5-F1
#
_entry.id   AF-A0A9D3MHN5-F1
#
_cell.length_a   1.000
_cell.length_b   1.000
_cell.length_c   1.000
_cell.angle_alpha   90.00
_cell.angle_beta   90.00
_cell.angle_gamma   90.00
#
_symmetry.space_group_name_H-M   'P 1'
#
loop_
_entity.id
_entity.type
_entity.pdbx_description
1 polymer ?
#
loop_
_entity_poly.entity_id
_entity_poly.type
_entity_poly.pdbx_seq_one_letter_code
_entity_poly.pdbx_strand_id
1 'polypeptide(L)'
;MARRCSGRDVSLLLLFFTLTCTRLDASSPVVDQELSDIINELWKLDTNRLKPGTDYTISLQGKAGFVTQGTNTARDHAQSPLFSHVNEAKLKSIKTYSNFLDLLDNYEKSTGVTEKVTPEELAENYRFLDSILQTEVMKRAHKYLVSKGKSSTDLRLFKNQLYDIWFRLYHRDRIQLERAGQFEVALFTIVFLKSTVRVTHTVINVDEYQLEVVVYRHGRSIGTSYPKLLSSNNRHV
;
A
#
# COMPACT_ATOMS: atom_id res chain seq x y z
N MET A 1 21.23 2.86 76.36
CA MET A 1 21.03 1.56 77.04
C MET A 1 20.98 0.48 75.94
N ALA A 2 21.85 -0.54 76.03
CA ALA A 2 21.93 -1.80 75.24
C ALA A 2 21.95 -1.71 73.68
N ARG A 3 23.08 -1.94 72.99
CA ARG A 3 23.82 -3.20 72.65
C ARG A 3 23.36 -3.89 71.34
N ARG A 4 24.38 -4.07 70.47
CA ARG A 4 24.69 -5.18 69.52
C ARG A 4 24.23 -5.15 68.06
N CYS A 5 25.26 -4.95 67.22
CA CYS A 5 25.82 -5.84 66.19
C CYS A 5 25.09 -6.15 64.86
N SER A 6 25.98 -6.27 63.85
CA SER A 6 25.84 -6.92 62.53
C SER A 6 25.20 -6.02 61.47
N GLY A 7 25.85 -5.64 60.37
CA GLY A 7 26.93 -6.27 59.64
C GLY A 7 26.57 -6.24 58.15
N ARG A 8 27.46 -5.65 57.35
CA ARG A 8 27.55 -5.70 55.87
C ARG A 8 26.65 -4.80 55.04
N ASP A 9 27.35 -3.87 54.37
CA ASP A 9 27.21 -3.46 52.98
C ASP A 9 25.82 -3.45 52.37
N VAL A 10 25.33 -2.23 52.12
CA VAL A 10 24.44 -2.00 50.98
C VAL A 10 24.98 -0.82 50.18
N SER A 11 26.02 -1.11 49.40
CA SER A 11 26.29 -0.42 48.14
C SER A 11 25.07 -0.60 47.22
N LEU A 12 24.01 0.17 47.44
CA LEU A 12 22.81 0.21 46.60
C LEU A 12 22.26 1.64 46.44
N LEU A 13 23.15 2.65 46.52
CA LEU A 13 22.80 4.04 46.25
C LEU A 13 23.17 4.41 44.81
N LEU A 14 22.76 3.59 43.83
CA LEU A 14 22.95 3.89 42.40
C LEU A 14 21.97 3.16 41.46
N LEU A 15 20.75 2.88 41.91
CA LEU A 15 19.65 2.63 41.00
C LEU A 15 18.41 3.35 41.55
N PHE A 16 17.64 3.96 40.65
CA PHE A 16 16.42 4.76 40.87
C PHE A 16 16.61 6.27 41.05
N PHE A 17 16.92 6.95 39.94
CA PHE A 17 16.13 8.13 39.57
C PHE A 17 15.96 8.19 38.04
N THR A 18 14.82 7.68 37.58
CA THR A 18 14.23 8.07 36.29
C THR A 18 13.87 9.54 36.33
N LEU A 19 14.23 10.33 35.31
CA LEU A 19 13.35 11.29 34.62
C LEU A 19 14.15 12.16 33.63
N THR A 20 13.96 11.84 32.35
CA THR A 20 13.58 12.78 31.28
C THR A 20 14.45 14.02 31.04
N CYS A 21 15.37 13.93 30.08
CA CYS A 21 15.37 14.83 28.91
C CYS A 21 16.39 14.37 27.86
N THR A 22 16.24 13.16 27.31
CA THR A 22 16.85 12.88 26.00
C THR A 22 15.83 13.30 24.96
N ARG A 23 16.15 14.43 24.34
CA ARG A 23 15.63 15.00 23.10
C ARG A 23 14.70 14.07 22.33
N LEU A 24 13.54 14.60 21.93
CA LEU A 24 12.81 14.11 20.77
C LEU A 24 13.77 14.22 19.57
N ASP A 25 14.60 13.21 19.37
CA ASP A 25 15.18 12.96 18.07
C ASP A 25 13.99 12.62 17.19
N ALA A 26 13.59 13.58 16.36
CA ALA A 26 12.90 13.28 15.13
C ALA A 26 13.84 12.41 14.29
N SER A 27 13.96 11.15 14.65
CA SER A 27 14.61 10.14 13.82
C SER A 27 13.91 10.22 12.49
N SER A 28 14.66 10.54 11.44
CA SER A 28 14.18 10.32 10.08
C SER A 28 13.57 8.92 10.01
N PRO A 29 12.43 8.73 9.34
CA PRO A 29 11.82 7.42 9.27
C PRO A 29 12.85 6.40 8.77
N VAL A 30 13.01 5.30 9.49
CA VAL A 30 13.95 4.26 9.10
C VAL A 30 13.47 3.66 7.79
N VAL A 31 14.24 3.86 6.72
CA VAL A 31 13.93 3.34 5.38
C VAL A 31 14.14 1.83 5.36
N ASP A 32 13.15 1.08 4.88
CA ASP A 32 13.26 -0.36 4.66
C ASP A 32 14.01 -0.60 3.34
N GLN A 33 15.32 -0.83 3.44
CA GLN A 33 16.19 -0.96 2.28
C GLN A 33 15.86 -2.20 1.45
N GLU A 34 15.61 -3.35 2.09
CA GLU A 34 15.24 -4.57 1.38
C GLU A 34 13.93 -4.38 0.60
N LEU A 35 12.93 -3.75 1.23
CA LEU A 35 11.68 -3.46 0.54
C LEU A 35 11.89 -2.45 -0.59
N SER A 36 12.72 -1.43 -0.37
CA SER A 36 13.09 -0.47 -1.42
C SER A 36 13.71 -1.18 -2.62
N ASP A 37 14.63 -2.12 -2.40
CA ASP A 37 15.32 -2.84 -3.47
C ASP A 37 14.33 -3.66 -4.32
N ILE A 38 13.49 -4.50 -3.69
CA ILE A 38 12.50 -5.29 -4.42
C ILE A 38 11.50 -4.41 -5.17
N ILE A 39 11.00 -3.32 -4.55
CA ILE A 39 10.03 -2.44 -5.20
C ILE A 39 10.66 -1.68 -6.39
N ASN A 40 11.94 -1.30 -6.32
CA ASN A 40 12.65 -0.73 -7.46
C ASN A 40 12.86 -1.76 -8.59
N GLU A 41 13.10 -3.02 -8.27
CA GLU A 41 13.11 -4.08 -9.29
C GLU A 41 11.74 -4.22 -9.97
N LEU A 42 10.66 -4.27 -9.18
CA LEU A 42 9.29 -4.32 -9.71
C LEU A 42 8.98 -3.09 -10.57
N TRP A 43 9.43 -1.91 -10.15
CA TRP A 43 9.25 -0.66 -10.89
C TRP A 43 9.91 -0.73 -12.27
N LYS A 44 11.09 -1.33 -12.38
CA LYS A 44 11.79 -1.51 -13.68
C LYS A 44 11.12 -2.55 -14.56
N LEU A 45 10.54 -3.60 -13.97
CA LEU A 45 9.84 -4.67 -14.69
C LEU A 45 8.44 -4.28 -15.17
N ASP A 46 7.88 -3.17 -14.69
CA ASP A 46 6.56 -2.73 -15.11
C ASP A 46 6.58 -2.12 -16.51
N THR A 47 6.41 -2.99 -17.51
CA THR A 47 6.32 -2.64 -18.94
C THR A 47 4.96 -2.06 -19.32
N ASN A 48 3.92 -2.28 -18.51
CA ASN A 48 2.56 -1.84 -18.82
C ASN A 48 2.31 -0.40 -18.37
N ARG A 49 3.15 0.14 -17.46
CA ARG A 49 3.06 1.51 -16.95
C ARG A 49 2.90 2.55 -18.07
N LEU A 50 1.90 3.41 -17.89
CA LEU A 50 1.67 4.58 -18.74
C LEU A 50 2.72 5.67 -18.48
N LYS A 51 3.14 6.36 -19.55
CA LYS A 51 4.16 7.41 -19.51
C LYS A 51 3.52 8.81 -19.49
N PRO A 52 3.90 9.68 -18.53
CA PRO A 52 3.50 11.08 -18.54
C PRO A 52 3.89 11.77 -19.85
N GLY A 53 3.03 12.65 -20.36
CA GLY A 53 3.25 13.42 -21.60
C GLY A 53 3.11 12.62 -22.89
N THR A 54 3.04 11.28 -22.83
CA THR A 54 2.78 10.41 -23.99
C THR A 54 1.42 9.73 -23.87
N ASP A 55 1.23 8.97 -22.79
CA ASP A 55 0.04 8.17 -22.57
C ASP A 55 -1.02 8.91 -21.76
N TYR A 56 -0.61 9.87 -20.92
CA TYR A 56 -1.53 10.74 -20.19
C TYR A 56 -0.89 12.09 -19.88
N THR A 57 -1.72 13.10 -19.66
CA THR A 57 -1.29 14.44 -19.22
C THR A 57 -2.07 14.84 -17.99
N ILE A 58 -1.35 15.32 -16.96
CA ILE A 58 -1.94 15.82 -15.73
C ILE A 58 -1.81 17.34 -15.61
N SER A 59 -2.82 17.97 -15.05
CA SER A 59 -2.87 19.38 -14.66
C SER A 59 -3.03 19.45 -13.15
N LEU A 60 -1.90 19.61 -12.43
CA LEU A 60 -1.86 19.64 -10.97
C LEU A 60 -2.58 20.85 -10.37
N GLN A 61 -2.71 21.94 -11.14
CA GLN A 61 -3.41 23.17 -10.77
C GLN A 61 -2.92 23.75 -9.43
N GLY A 62 -3.79 24.40 -8.66
CA GLY A 62 -3.41 24.96 -7.37
C GLY A 62 -3.45 23.93 -6.25
N LYS A 63 -2.62 24.14 -5.22
CA LYS A 63 -2.64 23.33 -3.99
C LYS A 63 -4.05 23.39 -3.37
N ALA A 64 -4.66 22.23 -3.13
CA ALA A 64 -5.93 22.15 -2.42
C ALA A 64 -5.83 22.87 -1.07
N GLY A 65 -6.83 23.70 -0.74
CA GLY A 65 -6.88 24.40 0.53
C GLY A 65 -6.92 23.41 1.71
N PHE A 66 -6.28 23.76 2.83
CA PHE A 66 -6.37 22.97 4.05
C PHE A 66 -7.82 22.93 4.54
N VAL A 67 -8.35 21.74 4.80
CA VAL A 67 -9.69 21.55 5.34
C VAL A 67 -9.58 21.36 6.85
N THR A 68 -10.16 22.30 7.61
CA THR A 68 -10.19 22.19 9.07
C THR A 68 -11.05 21.01 9.49
N GLN A 69 -10.56 20.22 10.45
CA GLN A 69 -11.27 19.05 10.98
C GLN A 69 -12.67 19.45 11.47
N GLY A 70 -13.73 18.84 10.90
CA GLY A 70 -15.13 19.19 11.18
C GLY A 70 -15.80 20.09 10.14
N THR A 71 -15.06 20.57 9.13
CA THR A 71 -15.61 21.26 7.96
C THR A 71 -15.38 20.43 6.71
N ASN A 72 -16.30 20.47 5.74
CA ASN A 72 -16.12 19.87 4.40
C ASN A 72 -15.91 20.94 3.32
N THR A 73 -15.74 22.21 3.72
CA THR A 73 -15.60 23.34 2.81
C THR A 73 -14.12 23.69 2.64
N ALA A 74 -13.53 23.21 1.55
CA ALA A 74 -12.24 23.67 1.05
C ALA A 74 -12.47 24.70 -0.06
N ARG A 75 -11.60 25.72 -0.17
CA ARG A 75 -11.56 26.51 -1.40
C ARG A 75 -10.97 25.64 -2.50
N ASP A 76 -11.76 25.41 -3.55
CA ASP A 76 -11.28 24.71 -4.74
C ASP A 76 -10.31 25.62 -5.51
N HIS A 77 -9.12 25.09 -5.75
CA HIS A 77 -8.07 25.72 -6.53
C HIS A 77 -7.80 24.96 -7.84
N ALA A 78 -8.69 24.03 -8.21
CA ALA A 78 -8.63 23.22 -9.41
C ALA A 78 -9.84 23.50 -10.32
N GLN A 79 -9.73 24.51 -11.19
CA GLN A 79 -10.78 24.89 -12.14
C GLN A 79 -10.94 23.94 -13.34
N SER A 80 -10.10 22.92 -13.47
CA SER A 80 -10.05 21.97 -14.58
C SER A 80 -9.90 20.53 -14.06
N PRO A 81 -10.18 19.51 -14.88
CA PRO A 81 -9.90 18.13 -14.51
C PRO A 81 -8.40 17.88 -14.27
N LEU A 82 -8.07 16.98 -13.33
CA LEU A 82 -6.68 16.57 -13.08
C LEU A 82 -6.06 15.93 -14.32
N PHE A 83 -6.79 15.10 -15.06
CA PHE A 83 -6.33 14.54 -16.33
C PHE A 83 -6.88 15.36 -17.48
N SER A 84 -6.01 16.02 -18.24
CA SER A 84 -6.39 16.70 -19.48
C SER A 84 -6.42 15.75 -20.67
N HIS A 85 -5.70 14.63 -20.59
CA HIS A 85 -5.68 13.60 -21.62
C HIS A 85 -5.29 12.25 -21.02
N VAL A 86 -5.93 11.18 -21.49
CA VAL A 86 -5.54 9.79 -21.24
C VAL A 86 -5.73 9.00 -22.54
N ASN A 87 -4.73 8.21 -22.93
CA ASN A 87 -4.79 7.34 -24.09
C ASN A 87 -5.65 6.11 -23.78
N GLU A 88 -6.97 6.25 -23.94
CA GLU A 88 -7.93 5.18 -23.69
C GLU A 88 -7.73 3.96 -24.59
N ALA A 89 -7.28 4.18 -25.84
CA ALA A 89 -7.02 3.07 -26.76
C ALA A 89 -5.91 2.17 -26.23
N LYS A 90 -4.83 2.78 -25.70
CA LYS A 90 -3.75 2.03 -25.05
C LYS A 90 -4.23 1.32 -23.79
N LEU A 91 -5.01 1.99 -22.94
CA LEU A 91 -5.61 1.38 -21.74
C LEU A 91 -6.42 0.12 -22.08
N LYS A 92 -7.31 0.21 -23.08
CA LYS A 92 -8.15 -0.92 -23.52
C LYS A 92 -7.34 -2.01 -24.22
N SER A 93 -6.22 -1.67 -24.85
CA SER A 93 -5.36 -2.64 -25.52
C SER A 93 -4.50 -3.49 -24.56
N ILE A 94 -4.14 -2.95 -23.40
CA ILE A 94 -3.30 -3.65 -22.43
C ILE A 94 -4.21 -4.54 -21.59
N LYS A 95 -4.03 -5.87 -21.72
CA LYS A 95 -4.89 -6.88 -21.07
C LYS A 95 -5.05 -6.70 -19.57
N THR A 96 -4.00 -6.28 -18.85
CA THR A 96 -4.09 -6.06 -17.40
C THR A 96 -4.95 -4.86 -17.04
N TYR A 97 -4.87 -3.77 -17.82
CA TYR A 97 -5.76 -2.62 -17.65
C TYR A 97 -7.17 -2.92 -18.11
N SER A 98 -7.37 -3.59 -19.25
CA SER A 98 -8.70 -3.99 -19.71
C SER A 98 -9.43 -4.84 -18.66
N ASN A 99 -8.80 -5.91 -18.17
CA ASN A 99 -9.40 -6.75 -17.13
C ASN A 99 -9.58 -6.00 -15.80
N PHE A 100 -8.78 -4.96 -15.54
CA PHE A 100 -8.97 -4.12 -14.36
C PHE A 100 -10.18 -3.19 -14.53
N LEU A 101 -10.40 -2.63 -15.73
CA LEU A 101 -11.57 -1.82 -16.04
C LEU A 101 -12.87 -2.64 -15.91
N ASP A 102 -12.87 -3.89 -16.35
CA ASP A 102 -13.97 -4.86 -16.16
C ASP A 102 -14.26 -5.16 -14.67
N LEU A 103 -13.40 -4.75 -13.73
CA LEU A 103 -13.70 -4.87 -12.30
C LEU A 103 -14.36 -3.60 -11.74
N LEU A 104 -14.15 -2.45 -12.40
CA LEU A 104 -14.60 -1.15 -11.93
C LEU A 104 -16.06 -0.87 -12.31
N ASP A 105 -16.57 -1.47 -13.39
CA ASP A 105 -17.96 -1.33 -13.85
C ASP A 105 -18.97 -2.03 -12.94
N ASN A 106 -18.55 -3.05 -12.20
CA ASN A 106 -19.34 -3.70 -11.15
C ASN A 106 -19.73 -2.76 -10.00
N TYR A 107 -19.14 -1.56 -9.93
CA TYR A 107 -19.36 -0.58 -8.89
C TYR A 107 -20.42 0.46 -9.28
N GLU A 108 -21.69 0.03 -9.40
CA GLU A 108 -22.85 0.94 -9.46
C GLU A 108 -23.71 0.76 -8.20
N LYS A 109 -24.06 1.90 -7.59
CA LYS A 109 -24.45 2.07 -6.17
C LYS A 109 -25.80 1.45 -5.82
N SER A 110 -25.80 0.46 -4.94
CA SER A 110 -26.94 0.19 -4.05
C SER A 110 -26.43 -0.09 -2.63
N THR A 111 -26.39 0.97 -1.82
CA THR A 111 -26.09 0.85 -0.39
C THR A 111 -27.27 0.20 0.34
N GLY A 112 -27.03 -0.79 1.19
CA GLY A 112 -28.05 -1.40 2.06
C GLY A 112 -28.54 -2.80 1.65
N VAL A 113 -27.97 -3.40 0.62
CA VAL A 113 -28.23 -4.79 0.23
C VAL A 113 -27.00 -5.64 0.57
N THR A 114 -27.20 -6.84 1.12
CA THR A 114 -26.11 -7.81 1.30
C THR A 114 -25.46 -8.09 -0.04
N GLU A 115 -24.22 -7.65 -0.20
CA GLU A 115 -23.42 -7.87 -1.39
C GLU A 115 -23.24 -9.38 -1.64
N LYS A 116 -23.65 -9.83 -2.81
CA LYS A 116 -23.45 -11.20 -3.28
C LYS A 116 -22.57 -11.12 -4.53
N VAL A 117 -21.42 -11.78 -4.49
CA VAL A 117 -20.57 -11.94 -5.67
C VAL A 117 -21.31 -12.82 -6.68
N THR A 118 -21.59 -12.28 -7.86
CA THR A 118 -22.19 -13.07 -8.95
C THR A 118 -21.15 -14.03 -9.54
N PRO A 119 -21.58 -15.10 -10.22
CA PRO A 119 -20.66 -15.97 -10.97
C PRO A 119 -19.82 -15.19 -12.00
N GLU A 120 -20.38 -14.14 -12.58
CA GLU A 120 -19.72 -13.26 -13.55
C GLU A 120 -18.61 -12.44 -12.89
N GLU A 121 -18.91 -11.76 -11.77
CA GLU A 121 -17.91 -11.01 -10.98
C GLU A 121 -16.79 -11.94 -10.50
N LEU A 122 -17.14 -13.16 -10.10
CA LEU A 122 -16.16 -14.18 -9.70
C LEU A 122 -15.23 -14.53 -10.88
N ALA A 123 -15.79 -14.70 -12.07
CA ALA A 123 -15.01 -14.99 -13.27
C ALA A 123 -14.09 -13.82 -13.65
N GLU A 124 -14.56 -12.58 -13.52
CA GLU A 124 -13.77 -11.37 -13.76
C GLU A 124 -12.62 -11.23 -12.78
N ASN A 125 -12.86 -11.46 -11.48
CA ASN A 125 -11.81 -11.48 -10.45
C ASN A 125 -10.69 -12.46 -10.82
N TYR A 126 -11.06 -13.68 -11.22
CA TYR A 126 -10.06 -14.68 -11.62
C TYR A 126 -9.37 -14.33 -12.94
N ARG A 127 -10.06 -13.71 -13.89
CA ARG A 127 -9.49 -13.24 -15.17
C ARG A 127 -8.46 -12.14 -14.95
N PHE A 128 -8.72 -11.22 -14.03
CA PHE A 128 -7.75 -10.21 -13.60
C PHE A 128 -6.54 -10.83 -12.90
N LEU A 129 -6.77 -11.75 -11.94
CA LEU A 129 -5.67 -12.44 -11.28
C LEU A 129 -4.78 -13.21 -12.27
N ASP A 130 -5.38 -13.86 -13.28
CA ASP A 130 -4.63 -14.54 -14.33
C ASP A 130 -3.80 -13.59 -15.18
N SER A 131 -4.33 -12.40 -15.51
CA SER A 131 -3.56 -11.43 -16.31
C SER A 131 -2.38 -10.85 -15.54
N ILE A 132 -2.55 -10.50 -14.27
CA ILE A 132 -1.44 -9.96 -13.48
C ILE A 132 -0.38 -11.03 -13.18
N LEU A 133 -0.76 -12.29 -12.93
CA LEU A 133 0.19 -13.39 -12.69
C LEU A 133 1.09 -13.70 -13.89
N GLN A 134 0.67 -13.33 -15.10
CA GLN A 134 1.49 -13.48 -16.31
C GLN A 134 2.58 -12.40 -16.46
N THR A 135 2.48 -11.30 -15.71
CA THR A 135 3.44 -10.19 -15.77
C THR A 135 4.77 -10.51 -15.08
N GLU A 136 5.86 -9.93 -15.56
CA GLU A 136 7.17 -10.06 -14.90
C GLU A 136 7.19 -9.45 -13.49
N VAL A 137 6.40 -8.39 -13.27
CA VAL A 137 6.19 -7.80 -11.94
C VAL A 137 5.67 -8.84 -10.96
N MET A 138 4.57 -9.51 -11.28
CA MET A 138 3.97 -10.46 -10.34
C MET A 138 4.79 -11.75 -10.20
N LYS A 139 5.46 -12.21 -11.27
CA LYS A 139 6.40 -13.33 -11.20
C LYS A 139 7.57 -13.03 -10.25
N ARG A 140 8.13 -11.81 -10.33
CA ARG A 140 9.22 -11.39 -9.44
C ARG A 140 8.76 -11.22 -8.01
N ALA A 141 7.58 -10.67 -7.79
CA ALA A 141 6.95 -10.55 -6.47
C ALA A 141 6.67 -11.93 -5.84
N HIS A 142 6.15 -12.88 -6.63
CA HIS A 142 5.91 -14.26 -6.17
C HIS A 142 7.21 -14.95 -5.75
N LYS A 143 8.27 -14.85 -6.56
CA LYS A 143 9.60 -15.38 -6.20
C LYS A 143 10.14 -14.78 -4.90
N TYR A 144 9.95 -13.49 -4.69
CA TYR A 144 10.33 -12.81 -3.44
C TYR A 144 9.52 -13.34 -2.25
N LEU A 145 8.21 -13.46 -2.39
CA LEU A 145 7.36 -13.95 -1.30
C LEU A 145 7.64 -15.41 -0.94
N VAL A 146 7.96 -16.23 -1.94
CA VAL A 146 8.41 -17.62 -1.75
C VAL A 146 9.73 -17.65 -0.98
N SER A 147 10.73 -16.84 -1.36
CA SER A 147 12.02 -16.82 -0.65
C SER A 147 11.90 -16.34 0.80
N LYS A 148 10.87 -15.55 1.10
CA LYS A 148 10.51 -15.11 2.46
C LYS A 148 9.63 -16.10 3.23
N GLY A 149 9.26 -17.24 2.64
CA GLY A 149 8.36 -18.23 3.25
C GLY A 149 6.93 -17.70 3.46
N LYS A 150 6.52 -16.68 2.69
CA LYS A 150 5.21 -16.02 2.80
C LYS A 150 4.17 -16.53 1.80
N SER A 151 4.62 -17.24 0.78
CA SER A 151 3.76 -17.80 -0.27
C SER A 151 4.25 -19.18 -0.70
N SER A 152 3.33 -20.01 -1.18
CA SER A 152 3.64 -21.30 -1.78
C SER A 152 4.32 -21.14 -3.14
N THR A 153 5.18 -22.07 -3.53
CA THR A 153 5.72 -22.17 -4.91
C THR A 153 4.65 -22.54 -5.93
N ASP A 154 3.56 -23.20 -5.51
CA ASP A 154 2.42 -23.53 -6.38
C ASP A 154 1.65 -22.25 -6.73
N LEU A 155 1.65 -21.90 -8.03
CA LEU A 155 0.95 -20.73 -8.55
C LEU A 155 -0.56 -20.75 -8.28
N ARG A 156 -1.20 -21.93 -8.26
CA ARG A 156 -2.62 -22.04 -7.94
C ARG A 156 -2.89 -21.65 -6.48
N LEU A 157 -2.03 -22.08 -5.57
CA LEU A 157 -2.12 -21.69 -4.16
C LEU A 157 -1.81 -20.20 -3.97
N PHE A 158 -0.84 -19.66 -4.71
CA PHE A 158 -0.55 -18.23 -4.69
C PHE A 158 -1.71 -17.40 -5.24
N LYS A 159 -2.36 -17.83 -6.33
CA LYS A 159 -3.56 -17.21 -6.88
C LYS A 159 -4.69 -17.18 -5.86
N ASN A 160 -4.93 -18.29 -5.16
CA ASN A 160 -5.93 -18.37 -4.09
C ASN A 160 -5.57 -17.46 -2.90
N GLN A 161 -4.27 -17.34 -2.56
CA GLN A 161 -3.81 -16.40 -1.54
C GLN A 161 -4.10 -14.95 -1.94
N LEU A 162 -3.83 -14.57 -3.20
CA LEU A 162 -4.18 -13.25 -3.72
C LEU A 162 -5.69 -13.02 -3.69
N TYR A 163 -6.47 -14.02 -4.11
CA TYR A 163 -7.93 -13.95 -4.05
C TYR A 163 -8.45 -13.72 -2.61
N ASP A 164 -7.93 -14.48 -1.64
CA ASP A 164 -8.28 -14.33 -0.23
C ASP A 164 -7.93 -12.93 0.33
N ILE A 165 -6.81 -12.34 -0.13
CA ILE A 165 -6.36 -11.02 0.32
C ILE A 165 -7.22 -9.91 -0.29
N TRP A 166 -7.50 -9.98 -1.59
CA TRP A 166 -8.04 -8.87 -2.39
C TRP A 166 -9.54 -8.95 -2.66
N PHE A 167 -10.09 -10.15 -2.86
CA PHE A 167 -11.44 -10.35 -3.40
C PHE A 167 -12.39 -11.04 -2.43
N ARG A 168 -11.88 -11.63 -1.35
CA ARG A 168 -12.73 -12.24 -0.33
C ARG A 168 -13.47 -11.16 0.45
N LEU A 169 -14.79 -11.17 0.32
CA LEU A 169 -15.69 -10.31 1.08
C LEU A 169 -15.42 -10.45 2.59
N TYR A 170 -15.14 -9.32 3.23
CA TYR A 170 -15.28 -9.17 4.68
C TYR A 170 -16.53 -8.33 4.96
N HIS A 171 -17.10 -8.43 6.17
CA HIS A 171 -18.40 -7.83 6.55
C HIS A 171 -18.44 -6.29 6.63
N ARG A 172 -17.66 -5.58 5.81
CA ARG A 172 -17.73 -4.13 5.63
C ARG A 172 -17.49 -3.82 4.16
N ASP A 173 -18.47 -3.16 3.57
CA ASP A 173 -18.49 -2.35 2.35
C ASP A 173 -17.18 -2.36 1.54
N ARG A 174 -17.30 -2.87 0.32
CA ARG A 174 -16.30 -3.17 -0.74
C ARG A 174 -15.41 -2.01 -1.22
N ILE A 175 -15.00 -1.06 -0.38
CA ILE A 175 -14.41 0.24 -0.82
C ILE A 175 -12.94 0.13 -1.30
N GLN A 176 -12.33 -1.06 -1.40
CA GLN A 176 -10.86 -1.14 -1.37
C GLN A 176 -10.13 -1.37 -2.70
N LEU A 177 -10.76 -1.98 -3.70
CA LEU A 177 -10.03 -2.37 -4.93
C LEU A 177 -9.81 -1.20 -5.89
N GLU A 178 -10.40 -0.04 -5.59
CA GLU A 178 -10.79 1.00 -6.55
C GLU A 178 -9.63 1.66 -7.35
N ARG A 179 -8.36 1.33 -7.10
CA ARG A 179 -7.21 2.04 -7.70
C ARG A 179 -5.95 1.21 -7.99
N ALA A 180 -5.94 -0.09 -7.73
CA ALA A 180 -4.69 -0.86 -7.74
C ALA A 180 -4.45 -1.58 -9.07
N GLY A 181 -3.51 -1.08 -9.88
CA GLY A 181 -2.95 -1.81 -11.02
C GLY A 181 -2.01 -2.95 -10.58
N GLN A 182 -1.41 -3.63 -11.56
CA GLN A 182 -0.55 -4.80 -11.31
C GLN A 182 0.63 -4.51 -10.35
N PHE A 183 1.19 -3.30 -10.44
CA PHE A 183 2.30 -2.86 -9.59
C PHE A 183 1.83 -2.62 -8.16
N GLU A 184 0.71 -1.92 -7.98
CA GLU A 184 0.10 -1.66 -6.68
C GLU A 184 -0.31 -2.96 -5.99
N VAL A 185 -0.92 -3.90 -6.73
CA VAL A 185 -1.27 -5.21 -6.19
C VAL A 185 -0.02 -5.93 -5.67
N ALA A 186 1.09 -5.90 -6.41
CA ALA A 186 2.34 -6.51 -5.97
C ALA A 186 2.93 -5.81 -4.74
N LEU A 187 3.04 -4.48 -4.76
CA LEU A 187 3.56 -3.66 -3.66
C LEU A 187 2.78 -3.91 -2.36
N PHE A 188 1.46 -3.74 -2.41
CA PHE A 188 0.62 -3.85 -1.23
C PHE A 188 0.51 -5.28 -0.72
N THR A 189 0.53 -6.29 -1.60
CA THR A 189 0.59 -7.71 -1.18
C THR A 189 1.89 -8.00 -0.43
N ILE A 190 3.03 -7.50 -0.91
CA ILE A 190 4.31 -7.69 -0.22
C ILE A 190 4.28 -7.06 1.17
N VAL A 191 3.84 -5.81 1.28
CA VAL A 191 3.76 -5.11 2.58
C VAL A 191 2.75 -5.78 3.51
N PHE A 192 1.60 -6.19 2.97
CA PHE A 192 0.60 -6.95 3.71
C PHE A 192 1.20 -8.24 4.26
N LEU A 193 1.89 -9.06 3.47
CA LEU A 193 2.41 -10.35 3.94
C LEU A 193 3.66 -10.23 4.85
N LYS A 194 4.36 -9.10 4.81
CA LYS A 194 5.52 -8.82 5.67
C LYS A 194 5.15 -8.74 7.15
N SER A 195 4.01 -8.13 7.46
CA SER A 195 3.55 -7.90 8.84
C SER A 195 2.16 -8.50 9.07
N THR A 196 1.79 -8.84 10.30
CA THR A 196 0.42 -9.27 10.67
C THR A 196 -0.37 -8.20 11.44
N VAL A 197 0.24 -7.04 11.69
CA VAL A 197 -0.41 -5.96 12.44
C VAL A 197 -1.56 -5.31 11.65
N ARG A 198 -2.43 -4.58 12.38
CA ARG A 198 -3.64 -3.96 11.82
C ARG A 198 -3.34 -2.84 10.83
N VAL A 199 -2.28 -2.07 11.04
CA VAL A 199 -1.83 -1.03 10.12
C VAL A 199 -0.32 -1.10 10.04
N THR A 200 0.21 -1.26 8.82
CA THR A 200 1.65 -1.28 8.57
C THR A 200 2.04 0.04 7.93
N HIS A 201 2.98 0.74 8.57
CA HIS A 201 3.66 1.91 8.02
C HIS A 201 5.10 1.49 7.68
N THR A 202 5.51 1.67 6.43
CA THR A 202 6.88 1.39 6.02
C THR A 202 7.35 2.50 5.08
N VAL A 203 8.56 3.00 5.32
CA VAL A 203 9.15 4.02 4.47
C VAL A 203 10.10 3.34 3.49
N ILE A 204 9.90 3.62 2.21
CA ILE A 204 10.68 3.04 1.11
C ILE A 204 11.14 4.13 0.16
N ASN A 205 12.26 3.89 -0.51
CA ASN A 205 12.70 4.69 -1.63
C ASN A 205 12.31 3.98 -2.93
N VAL A 206 11.62 4.68 -3.83
CA VAL A 206 11.27 4.21 -5.17
C VAL A 206 11.78 5.23 -6.17
N ASP A 207 12.76 4.84 -6.97
CA ASP A 207 13.49 5.73 -7.87
C ASP A 207 14.02 6.97 -7.12
N GLU A 208 13.53 8.16 -7.45
CA GLU A 208 13.91 9.43 -6.83
C GLU A 208 12.97 9.89 -5.68
N TYR A 209 11.99 9.06 -5.32
CA TYR A 209 10.93 9.38 -4.37
C TYR A 209 11.08 8.58 -3.08
N GLN A 210 10.90 9.26 -1.95
CA GLN A 210 10.71 8.60 -0.66
C GLN A 210 9.22 8.58 -0.31
N LEU A 211 8.69 7.39 -0.10
CA LEU A 211 7.27 7.14 0.11
C LEU A 211 7.05 6.44 1.46
N GLU A 212 6.06 6.88 2.22
CA GLU A 212 5.47 6.11 3.31
C GLU A 212 4.33 5.27 2.73
N VAL A 213 4.49 3.94 2.73
CA VAL A 213 3.45 3.01 2.32
C VAL A 213 2.64 2.62 3.55
N VAL A 214 1.35 2.90 3.49
CA VAL A 214 0.39 2.58 4.55
C VAL A 214 -0.53 1.46 4.06
N VAL A 215 -0.60 0.36 4.79
CA VAL A 215 -1.46 -0.80 4.50
C VAL A 215 -2.29 -1.16 5.72
N TYR A 216 -3.61 -1.06 5.59
CA TYR A 216 -4.54 -1.52 6.63
C TYR A 216 -4.86 -3.01 6.41
N ARG A 217 -5.09 -3.73 7.51
CA ARG A 217 -5.47 -5.14 7.51
C ARG A 217 -6.80 -5.34 8.21
N HIS A 218 -7.66 -6.14 7.58
CA HIS A 218 -8.90 -6.65 8.15
C HIS A 218 -8.85 -8.18 8.18
N GLY A 219 -8.25 -8.73 9.23
CA GLY A 219 -8.04 -10.17 9.37
C GLY A 219 -7.14 -10.73 8.26
N ARG A 220 -7.74 -11.49 7.32
CA ARG A 220 -7.04 -12.08 6.17
C ARG A 220 -7.13 -11.24 4.90
N SER A 221 -7.92 -10.18 4.91
CA SER A 221 -8.14 -9.30 3.77
C SER A 221 -7.37 -7.99 3.92
N ILE A 222 -6.98 -7.42 2.79
CA ILE A 222 -6.36 -6.09 2.74
C ILE A 222 -7.44 -5.01 2.92
N GLY A 223 -7.09 -3.99 3.69
CA GLY A 223 -7.86 -2.78 3.87
C GLY A 223 -7.26 -1.59 3.10
N THR A 224 -7.64 -0.37 3.47
CA THR A 224 -7.25 0.85 2.74
C THR A 224 -5.75 0.90 2.66
N SER A 225 -5.22 1.09 1.45
CA SER A 225 -3.79 1.07 1.21
C SER A 225 -3.43 2.17 0.23
N TYR A 226 -2.41 2.95 0.58
CA TYR A 226 -1.98 4.08 -0.26
C TYR A 226 -0.52 4.44 0.05
N PRO A 227 0.22 4.91 -0.95
CA PRO A 227 1.50 5.58 -0.74
C PRO A 227 1.26 7.04 -0.34
N LYS A 228 2.15 7.57 0.49
CA LYS A 228 2.23 8.98 0.84
C LYS A 228 3.62 9.49 0.51
N LEU A 229 3.70 10.50 -0.34
CA LEU A 229 4.97 11.14 -0.68
C LEU A 229 5.54 11.86 0.55
N LEU A 230 6.76 11.52 0.94
CA LEU A 230 7.50 12.20 2.01
C LEU A 230 8.47 13.24 1.44
N SER A 231 9.22 12.86 0.41
CA SER A 231 10.15 13.75 -0.29
C SER A 231 10.45 13.27 -1.71
N SER A 232 10.85 14.19 -2.58
CA SER A 232 11.40 13.91 -3.92
C SER A 232 12.76 14.59 -4.06
N ASN A 233 13.73 13.93 -4.69
CA ASN A 233 15.04 14.53 -4.97
C ASN A 233 14.99 15.61 -6.07
N ASN A 234 13.90 15.69 -6.84
CA ASN A 234 13.68 16.75 -7.81
C ASN A 234 13.14 18.02 -7.15
N ARG A 235 13.96 19.07 -7.19
CA ARG A 235 13.62 20.47 -6.85
C ARG A 235 12.87 21.20 -7.97
N HIS A 236 12.19 20.49 -8.86
CA HIS A 236 11.43 21.11 -9.94
C HIS A 236 9.97 20.66 -9.88
N VAL A 237 9.16 21.50 -9.25
CA VAL A 237 7.77 21.75 -9.64
C VAL A 237 7.78 22.98 -10.53
#